data_AF-A0A2Y9MRZ6-F1
#
_entry.id   AF-A0A2Y9MRZ6-F1
#
_cell.length_a   1.000
_cell.length_b   1.000
_cell.length_c   1.000
_cell.angle_alpha   90.00
_cell.angle_beta   90.00
_cell.angle_gamma   90.00
#
_symmetry.space_group_name_H-M   'P 1'
#
loop_
_entity.id
_entity.type
_entity.pdbx_description
1 polymer ?
#
loop_
_entity_poly.entity_id
_entity_poly.type
_entity_poly.pdbx_seq_one_letter_code
_entity_poly.pdbx_strand_id
1 'polypeptide(L)'
;MLRGPCRLFRVSVAPVAALAVALVSSLSRCSLLEPEDRVVSPLSPYFGTKTRYEDANPGLLPDPEAPRRDPQLLEETCIPVQLVALIRHGTRYPTTKQIRKLRQLHGLLQARGPGDDRIRAAGGGDLGAVLANWPLWYADWMDGQLVEKGRQDMRQLALRLASLFPVLFSRENCGRLQLVTSSKHRCVDSGAAFLQGLWQHYHPGLPPPDVADMECGPPRINDKLMRFFDHCEKFLTQVERNATALYHVEAFKTGPEMQNILKKVAGILQVPVNNLNADLIQVAFFTCSFDLAIKGVKSPWCDVFDIDDAKFSTNFLSSHPSVWSCRDPSSTAFSHGLLQRQGAPNSLQLQGANASEVPKWSHCTLCLKPNICALPL
;
A
#
# COMPACT_ATOMS: atom_id res chain seq x y z
N MET A 1 -59.29 -77.06 9.28
CA MET A 1 -58.65 -77.40 10.56
C MET A 1 -57.27 -76.77 10.54
N LEU A 2 -56.94 -75.70 11.28
CA LEU A 2 -57.02 -75.40 12.72
C LEU A 2 -55.62 -75.50 13.37
N ARG A 3 -55.23 -74.36 13.97
CA ARG A 3 -54.47 -74.17 15.22
C ARG A 3 -52.92 -74.04 15.17
N GLY A 4 -52.45 -72.89 15.70
CA GLY A 4 -51.06 -72.60 16.14
C GLY A 4 -50.70 -73.28 17.48
N PRO A 5 -49.98 -72.67 18.45
CA PRO A 5 -49.22 -71.40 18.51
C PRO A 5 -47.85 -71.48 19.28
N CYS A 6 -47.27 -70.29 19.56
CA CYS A 6 -46.47 -69.89 20.76
C CYS A 6 -44.95 -70.14 20.88
N ARG A 7 -44.22 -68.99 20.98
CA ARG A 7 -43.27 -68.51 22.05
C ARG A 7 -42.15 -69.45 22.53
N LEU A 8 -40.94 -69.04 22.92
CA LEU A 8 -40.14 -67.81 23.00
C LEU A 8 -38.76 -68.31 23.48
N PHE A 9 -37.63 -67.85 22.93
CA PHE A 9 -36.45 -67.58 23.76
C PHE A 9 -35.74 -66.34 23.23
N ARG A 10 -35.58 -65.39 24.15
CA ARG A 10 -34.98 -64.08 23.97
C ARG A 10 -33.51 -64.23 24.38
N VAL A 11 -32.58 -64.00 23.46
CA VAL A 11 -31.21 -63.64 23.83
C VAL A 11 -30.92 -62.29 23.19
N SER A 12 -30.71 -61.32 24.06
CA SER A 12 -30.40 -59.94 23.71
C SER A 12 -28.98 -59.89 23.15
N VAL A 13 -28.82 -59.47 21.90
CA VAL A 13 -27.52 -59.07 21.36
C VAL A 13 -27.63 -57.60 20.97
N ALA A 14 -26.97 -56.75 21.76
CA ALA A 14 -26.85 -55.32 21.50
C ALA A 14 -26.18 -55.08 20.13
N PRO A 15 -26.54 -54.02 19.40
CA PRO A 15 -26.00 -53.79 18.07
C PRO A 15 -24.57 -53.28 18.18
N VAL A 16 -23.62 -54.05 17.66
CA VAL A 16 -22.28 -53.57 17.29
C VAL A 16 -22.45 -52.67 16.06
N ALA A 17 -23.03 -51.49 16.25
CA ALA A 17 -23.23 -50.47 15.23
C ALA A 17 -23.05 -49.06 15.80
N ALA A 18 -22.26 -48.92 16.88
CA ALA A 18 -21.99 -47.65 17.54
C ALA A 18 -20.48 -47.31 17.67
N LEU A 19 -19.59 -48.09 17.03
CA LEU A 19 -18.13 -47.89 17.13
C LEU A 19 -17.44 -47.52 15.80
N ALA A 20 -18.19 -47.39 14.71
CA ALA A 20 -17.65 -46.90 13.42
C ALA A 20 -17.98 -45.43 13.12
N VAL A 21 -18.85 -44.78 13.91
CA VAL A 21 -19.19 -43.34 13.74
C VAL A 21 -18.37 -42.44 14.69
N ALA A 22 -17.69 -43.01 15.68
CA ALA A 22 -16.85 -42.26 16.61
C ALA A 22 -15.42 -42.00 16.10
N LEU A 23 -15.00 -42.59 14.97
CA LEU A 23 -13.65 -42.43 14.40
C LEU A 23 -13.59 -41.61 13.10
N VAL A 24 -14.72 -41.13 12.59
CA VAL A 24 -14.77 -40.19 11.45
C VAL A 24 -15.35 -38.81 11.86
N SER A 25 -15.74 -38.66 13.12
CA SER A 25 -16.28 -37.41 13.68
C SER A 25 -15.22 -36.52 14.36
N SER A 26 -13.96 -36.97 14.43
CA SER A 26 -12.86 -36.26 15.10
C SER A 26 -11.85 -35.62 14.14
N LEU A 27 -12.08 -35.64 12.82
CA LEU A 27 -11.20 -35.03 11.81
C LEU A 27 -11.76 -33.77 11.14
N SER A 28 -12.91 -33.25 11.59
CA SER A 28 -13.62 -32.18 10.88
C SER A 28 -13.86 -30.92 11.71
N ARG A 29 -12.96 -30.58 12.64
CA ARG A 29 -12.99 -29.27 13.34
C ARG A 29 -11.69 -28.95 14.11
N CYS A 30 -10.54 -29.19 13.49
CA CYS A 30 -9.33 -28.42 13.80
C CYS A 30 -8.84 -27.79 12.50
N SER A 31 -9.66 -26.89 11.94
CA SER A 31 -9.06 -25.73 11.29
C SER A 31 -8.37 -24.97 12.41
N LEU A 32 -7.08 -25.23 12.61
CA LEU A 32 -6.18 -24.20 13.09
C LEU A 32 -6.31 -23.05 12.08
N LEU A 33 -7.30 -22.18 12.30
CA LEU A 33 -7.02 -20.76 12.22
C LEU A 33 -5.93 -20.55 13.29
N GLU A 34 -4.69 -20.85 12.91
CA GLU A 34 -3.59 -20.02 13.39
C GLU A 34 -4.13 -18.60 13.25
N PRO A 35 -4.19 -17.80 14.33
CA PRO A 35 -4.26 -16.37 14.13
C PRO A 35 -3.14 -16.11 13.13
N GLU A 36 -3.43 -15.59 11.93
CA GLU A 36 -2.37 -15.07 11.09
C GLU A 36 -1.65 -14.09 11.99
N ASP A 37 -0.49 -14.51 12.51
CA ASP A 37 0.20 -13.77 13.54
C ASP A 37 0.56 -12.48 12.86
N ARG A 38 -0.15 -11.40 13.23
CA ARG A 38 -0.32 -10.25 12.36
C ARG A 38 1.06 -9.71 12.07
N VAL A 39 1.50 -9.91 10.84
CA VAL A 39 2.82 -9.49 10.44
C VAL A 39 2.80 -7.96 10.38
N VAL A 40 3.38 -7.35 11.40
CA VAL A 40 3.49 -5.91 11.58
C VAL A 40 4.97 -5.55 11.63
N SER A 41 5.35 -4.53 10.88
CA SER A 41 6.68 -3.96 10.95
C SER A 41 6.64 -2.65 11.74
N PRO A 42 7.57 -2.40 12.68
CA PRO A 42 7.75 -1.08 13.29
C PRO A 42 8.00 0.03 12.25
N LEU A 43 8.42 -0.35 11.04
CA LEU A 43 8.66 0.56 9.93
C LEU A 43 7.38 0.94 9.16
N SER A 44 6.25 0.26 9.37
CA SER A 44 4.98 0.48 8.66
C SER A 44 4.54 1.95 8.57
N PRO A 45 4.63 2.77 9.65
CA PRO A 45 4.28 4.19 9.61
C PRO A 45 5.16 5.04 8.67
N TYR A 46 6.31 4.52 8.26
CA TYR A 46 7.37 5.24 7.54
C TYR A 46 7.53 4.80 6.07
N PHE A 47 6.65 3.93 5.56
CA PHE A 47 6.67 3.59 4.14
C PHE A 47 6.02 4.65 3.24
N GLY A 48 5.44 5.71 3.83
CA GLY A 48 4.84 6.82 3.11
C GLY A 48 3.77 6.35 2.13
N THR A 49 3.93 6.68 0.84
CA THR A 49 2.97 6.26 -0.19
C THR A 49 2.94 4.75 -0.46
N LYS A 50 3.77 3.96 0.23
CA LYS A 50 3.83 2.49 0.16
C LYS A 50 3.26 1.80 1.40
N THR A 51 2.88 2.54 2.44
CA THR A 51 2.19 1.99 3.61
C THR A 51 0.91 1.28 3.19
N ARG A 52 0.64 0.11 3.79
CA ARG A 52 -0.58 -0.67 3.54
C ARG A 52 -1.80 0.12 4.00
N TYR A 53 -2.95 -0.13 3.38
CA TYR A 53 -4.19 0.54 3.79
C TYR A 53 -4.58 0.19 5.22
N GLU A 54 -4.32 -1.04 5.66
CA GLU A 54 -4.60 -1.51 7.02
C GLU A 54 -3.65 -0.90 8.05
N ASP A 55 -2.41 -0.61 7.67
CA ASP A 55 -1.46 0.07 8.55
C ASP A 55 -1.83 1.56 8.71
N ALA A 56 -2.36 2.18 7.65
CA ALA A 56 -2.85 3.56 7.69
C ALA A 56 -4.24 3.70 8.33
N ASN A 57 -5.07 2.65 8.25
CA ASN A 57 -6.37 2.55 8.90
C ASN A 57 -6.50 1.18 9.60
N PRO A 58 -6.05 1.09 10.87
CA PRO A 58 -6.06 -0.16 11.63
C PRO A 58 -7.45 -0.80 11.80
N GLY A 59 -8.51 -0.06 11.51
CA GLY A 59 -9.87 -0.57 11.50
C GLY A 59 -10.18 -1.61 10.44
N LEU A 60 -9.38 -1.64 9.38
CA LEU A 60 -9.55 -2.60 8.30
C LEU A 60 -9.04 -4.00 8.67
N LEU A 61 -8.28 -4.15 9.76
CA LEU A 61 -7.74 -5.44 10.19
C LEU A 61 -8.80 -6.41 10.74
N PRO A 62 -9.65 -6.04 11.72
CA PRO A 62 -10.66 -6.95 12.26
C PRO A 62 -11.79 -7.23 11.27
N ASP A 63 -12.21 -6.20 10.54
CA ASP A 63 -13.27 -6.29 9.53
C ASP A 63 -12.95 -5.30 8.39
N PRO A 64 -12.38 -5.79 7.29
CA PRO A 64 -12.06 -4.96 6.14
C PRO A 64 -13.29 -4.34 5.45
N GLU A 65 -14.49 -4.88 5.65
CA GLU A 65 -15.71 -4.44 4.97
C GLU A 65 -16.60 -3.60 5.88
N ALA A 66 -16.34 -3.61 7.19
CA ALA A 66 -17.01 -2.75 8.15
C ALA A 66 -16.81 -1.26 7.80
N PRO A 67 -17.90 -0.51 7.64
CA PRO A 67 -17.81 0.93 7.56
C PRO A 67 -17.38 1.52 8.91
N ARG A 68 -16.55 2.56 8.88
CA ARG A 68 -16.31 3.42 10.06
C ARG A 68 -17.05 4.72 9.87
N ARG A 69 -18.05 4.97 10.71
CA ARG A 69 -18.73 6.27 10.80
C ARG A 69 -18.02 7.16 11.81
N ASP A 70 -18.05 8.46 11.55
CA ASP A 70 -17.75 9.45 12.58
C ASP A 70 -18.85 9.34 13.66
N PRO A 71 -18.51 9.07 14.93
CA PRO A 71 -19.49 9.02 16.02
C PRO A 71 -20.31 10.32 16.17
N GLN A 72 -19.82 11.44 15.65
CA GLN A 72 -20.50 12.74 15.71
C GLN A 72 -21.58 12.91 14.62
N LEU A 73 -21.58 12.09 13.58
CA LEU A 73 -22.61 12.09 12.55
C LEU A 73 -23.76 11.16 12.98
N LEU A 74 -24.77 11.72 13.65
CA LEU A 74 -25.98 11.00 14.03
C LEU A 74 -26.72 10.53 12.78
N GLU A 75 -27.05 9.23 12.70
CA GLU A 75 -27.58 8.54 11.51
C GLU A 75 -28.95 9.05 11.00
N GLU A 76 -29.57 10.01 11.68
CA GLU A 76 -30.94 10.46 11.37
C GLU A 76 -31.09 11.98 11.19
N THR A 77 -30.02 12.77 11.36
CA THR A 77 -30.12 14.24 11.24
C THR A 77 -29.78 14.77 9.85
N CYS A 78 -29.07 13.97 9.04
CA CYS A 78 -28.58 14.37 7.73
C CYS A 78 -28.78 13.25 6.71
N ILE A 79 -29.25 13.59 5.52
CA ILE A 79 -29.37 12.67 4.39
C ILE A 79 -28.25 12.97 3.38
N PRO A 80 -27.40 11.98 3.03
CA PRO A 80 -26.36 12.20 2.03
C PRO A 80 -26.98 12.41 0.65
N VAL A 81 -26.68 13.55 0.01
CA VAL A 81 -27.21 13.92 -1.31
C VAL A 81 -26.22 13.69 -2.46
N GLN A 82 -24.92 13.69 -2.15
CA GLN A 82 -23.84 13.49 -3.11
C GLN A 82 -22.59 12.97 -2.41
N LEU A 83 -21.86 12.07 -3.06
CA LEU A 83 -20.52 11.65 -2.66
C LEU A 83 -19.55 11.94 -3.80
N VAL A 84 -18.47 12.66 -3.50
CA VAL A 84 -17.34 12.83 -4.40
C VAL A 84 -16.11 12.30 -3.68
N ALA A 85 -15.41 11.34 -4.30
CA ALA A 85 -14.24 10.70 -3.71
C ALA A 85 -13.07 10.72 -4.69
N LEU A 86 -11.91 11.18 -4.22
CA LEU A 86 -10.65 11.03 -4.95
C LEU A 86 -9.90 9.82 -4.39
N ILE A 87 -9.90 8.74 -5.15
CA ILE A 87 -9.41 7.44 -4.70
C ILE A 87 -8.11 7.10 -5.44
N ARG A 88 -7.07 6.76 -4.67
CA ARG A 88 -5.83 6.20 -5.21
C ARG A 88 -6.02 4.73 -5.57
N HIS A 89 -5.31 4.27 -6.59
CA HIS A 89 -5.24 2.84 -6.93
C HIS A 89 -4.88 1.97 -5.72
N GLY A 90 -5.34 0.72 -5.71
CA GLY A 90 -5.01 -0.27 -4.68
C GLY A 90 -3.54 -0.70 -4.67
N THR A 91 -3.19 -1.65 -3.81
CA THR A 91 -1.84 -2.21 -3.72
C THR A 91 -1.32 -2.73 -5.07
N ARG A 92 -0.04 -2.48 -5.39
CA ARG A 92 0.57 -2.83 -6.68
C ARG A 92 1.96 -3.45 -6.52
N TYR A 93 2.42 -4.15 -7.56
CA TYR A 93 3.81 -4.60 -7.66
C TYR A 93 4.79 -3.41 -7.73
N PRO A 94 6.10 -3.64 -7.44
CA PRO A 94 7.13 -2.66 -7.75
C PRO A 94 7.20 -2.36 -9.26
N THR A 95 7.75 -1.21 -9.65
CA THR A 95 7.98 -0.92 -11.08
C THR A 95 9.21 -1.65 -11.60
N THR A 96 9.34 -1.85 -12.92
CA THR A 96 10.50 -2.49 -13.53
C THR A 96 11.82 -1.81 -13.11
N LYS A 97 11.83 -0.48 -12.97
CA LYS A 97 13.00 0.26 -12.45
C LYS A 97 13.39 -0.17 -11.03
N GLN A 98 12.41 -0.38 -10.15
CA GLN A 98 12.63 -0.85 -8.79
C GLN A 98 13.05 -2.32 -8.77
N ILE A 99 12.42 -3.16 -9.59
CA ILE A 99 12.74 -4.59 -9.71
C ILE A 99 14.18 -4.80 -10.16
N ARG A 100 14.65 -4.05 -11.17
CA ARG A 100 16.03 -4.15 -11.65
C ARG A 100 17.06 -3.72 -10.58
N LYS A 101 16.77 -2.67 -9.82
CA LYS A 101 17.59 -2.24 -8.67
C LYS A 101 17.61 -3.28 -7.56
N LEU A 102 16.50 -3.95 -7.30
CA LEU A 102 16.45 -5.07 -6.35
C LEU A 102 17.30 -6.25 -6.82
N ARG A 103 17.26 -6.59 -8.12
CA ARG A 103 18.16 -7.61 -8.69
C ARG A 103 19.63 -7.20 -8.60
N GLN A 104 19.94 -5.92 -8.81
CA GLN A 104 21.30 -5.39 -8.63
C GLN A 104 21.77 -5.59 -7.19
N LEU A 105 20.95 -5.23 -6.19
CA LEU A 105 21.24 -5.48 -4.78
C LEU A 105 21.48 -6.97 -4.50
N HIS A 106 20.64 -7.83 -5.03
CA HIS A 106 20.78 -9.28 -4.88
C HIS A 106 22.09 -9.79 -5.52
N GLY A 107 22.46 -9.29 -6.69
CA GLY A 107 23.75 -9.60 -7.32
C GLY A 107 24.95 -9.16 -6.47
N LEU A 108 24.88 -7.99 -5.82
CA LEU A 108 25.91 -7.54 -4.88
C LEU A 108 26.01 -8.47 -3.66
N LEU A 109 24.87 -8.94 -3.15
CA LEU A 109 24.81 -9.87 -2.02
C LEU A 109 25.32 -11.27 -2.37
N GLN A 110 25.09 -11.73 -3.60
CA GLN A 110 25.62 -13.02 -4.08
C GLN A 110 27.11 -12.97 -4.38
N ALA A 111 27.62 -11.84 -4.87
CA ALA A 111 29.03 -11.64 -5.20
C ALA A 111 29.92 -11.33 -3.99
N ARG A 112 29.33 -11.14 -2.80
CA ARG A 112 30.10 -10.84 -1.58
C ARG A 112 30.97 -12.05 -1.20
N GLY A 113 32.18 -11.77 -0.70
CA GLY A 113 33.05 -12.81 -0.16
C GLY A 113 32.51 -13.42 1.15
N PRO A 114 33.18 -14.45 1.71
CA PRO A 114 32.89 -14.93 3.06
C PRO A 114 32.88 -13.74 4.03
N GLY A 115 31.80 -13.61 4.80
CA GLY A 115 31.60 -12.47 5.69
C GLY A 115 32.69 -12.31 6.75
N ASP A 116 32.83 -11.11 7.30
CA ASP A 116 33.80 -10.84 8.38
C ASP A 116 33.40 -11.62 9.65
N ASP A 117 34.26 -12.56 10.07
CA ASP A 117 34.04 -13.42 11.25
C ASP A 117 33.82 -12.62 12.54
N ARG A 118 34.23 -11.35 12.58
CA ARG A 118 34.00 -10.44 13.72
C ARG A 118 32.52 -10.12 13.96
N ILE A 119 31.69 -10.07 12.92
CA ILE A 119 30.24 -9.81 13.07
C ILE A 119 29.52 -11.07 13.58
N ARG A 120 29.98 -12.25 13.15
CA ARG A 120 29.49 -13.55 13.67
C ARG A 120 29.79 -13.72 15.16
N ALA A 121 30.94 -13.23 15.62
CA ALA A 121 31.35 -13.28 17.02
C ALA A 121 30.51 -12.36 17.95
N ALA A 122 29.83 -11.34 17.41
CA ALA A 122 28.97 -10.43 18.17
C ALA A 122 27.52 -10.94 18.34
N GLY A 123 27.22 -12.19 17.95
CA GLY A 123 25.90 -12.81 18.09
C GLY A 123 24.84 -12.34 17.08
N GLY A 124 25.20 -11.46 16.15
CA GLY A 124 24.34 -11.05 15.04
C GLY A 124 24.43 -12.05 13.88
N GLY A 125 23.30 -12.60 13.45
CA GLY A 125 23.24 -13.43 12.24
C GLY A 125 23.70 -12.65 11.01
N ASP A 126 24.28 -13.35 10.03
CA ASP A 126 24.76 -12.75 8.77
C ASP A 126 23.56 -12.37 7.87
N LEU A 127 22.99 -11.19 8.09
CA LEU A 127 21.79 -10.72 7.37
C LEU A 127 22.02 -10.64 5.86
N GLY A 128 23.23 -10.30 5.42
CA GLY A 128 23.56 -10.33 4.00
C GLY A 128 23.48 -11.74 3.41
N ALA A 129 23.82 -12.81 4.16
CA ALA A 129 23.68 -14.20 3.70
C ALA A 129 22.21 -14.58 3.56
N VAL A 130 21.42 -14.17 4.55
CA VAL A 130 19.96 -14.42 4.55
C VAL A 130 19.35 -13.74 3.33
N LEU A 131 19.70 -12.48 3.07
CA LEU A 131 19.21 -11.71 1.92
C LEU A 131 19.72 -12.21 0.58
N ALA A 132 20.95 -12.74 0.50
CA ALA A 132 21.49 -13.37 -0.71
C ALA A 132 20.70 -14.62 -1.13
N ASN A 133 20.04 -15.29 -0.18
CA ASN A 133 19.18 -16.45 -0.42
C ASN A 133 17.68 -16.09 -0.38
N TRP A 134 17.33 -14.82 -0.13
CA TRP A 134 15.94 -14.40 -0.08
C TRP A 134 15.32 -14.43 -1.49
N PRO A 135 14.11 -14.99 -1.65
CA PRO A 135 13.51 -15.11 -2.98
C PRO A 135 13.26 -13.77 -3.67
N LEU A 136 13.62 -13.69 -4.95
CA LEU A 136 13.25 -12.57 -5.83
C LEU A 136 11.88 -12.81 -6.47
N TRP A 137 10.81 -12.43 -5.77
CA TRP A 137 9.43 -12.69 -6.21
C TRP A 137 8.95 -11.86 -7.39
N TYR A 138 9.68 -10.82 -7.80
CA TYR A 138 9.20 -9.81 -8.73
C TYR A 138 9.89 -9.89 -10.11
N ALA A 139 9.07 -9.98 -11.16
CA ALA A 139 9.52 -10.07 -12.54
C ALA A 139 9.23 -8.77 -13.32
N ASP A 140 10.02 -8.49 -14.37
CA ASP A 140 9.93 -7.20 -15.10
C ASP A 140 8.53 -6.93 -15.67
N TRP A 141 7.82 -7.99 -16.10
CA TRP A 141 6.47 -7.89 -16.66
C TRP A 141 5.42 -7.41 -15.64
N MET A 142 5.69 -7.52 -14.33
CA MET A 142 4.78 -7.07 -13.29
C MET A 142 4.70 -5.54 -13.16
N ASP A 143 5.58 -4.78 -13.81
CA ASP A 143 5.76 -3.30 -13.81
C ASP A 143 4.62 -2.44 -13.20
N GLY A 144 4.53 -2.39 -11.88
CA GLY A 144 3.51 -1.57 -11.22
C GLY A 144 2.05 -1.99 -11.48
N GLN A 145 1.81 -3.21 -11.98
CA GLN A 145 0.49 -3.81 -12.12
C GLN A 145 -0.19 -3.98 -10.76
N LEU A 146 -1.52 -3.88 -10.77
CA LEU A 146 -2.33 -4.06 -9.57
C LEU A 146 -2.23 -5.52 -9.12
N VAL A 147 -1.90 -5.74 -7.85
CA VAL A 147 -1.85 -7.09 -7.27
C VAL A 147 -3.25 -7.52 -6.84
N GLU A 148 -3.47 -8.81 -6.60
CA GLU A 148 -4.78 -9.28 -6.13
C GLU A 148 -5.21 -8.63 -4.82
N LYS A 149 -4.26 -8.43 -3.89
CA LYS A 149 -4.50 -7.63 -2.69
C LYS A 149 -5.05 -6.24 -3.02
N GLY A 150 -4.52 -5.58 -4.06
CA GLY A 150 -4.98 -4.28 -4.51
C GLY A 150 -6.36 -4.29 -5.15
N ARG A 151 -6.76 -5.38 -5.82
CA ARG A 151 -8.15 -5.56 -6.25
C ARG A 151 -9.07 -5.70 -5.04
N GLN A 152 -8.65 -6.47 -4.05
CA GLN A 152 -9.40 -6.64 -2.81
C GLN A 152 -9.57 -5.33 -2.04
N ASP A 153 -8.51 -4.51 -1.93
CA ASP A 153 -8.57 -3.18 -1.31
C ASP A 153 -9.71 -2.32 -1.90
N MET A 154 -9.88 -2.39 -3.23
CA MET A 154 -10.88 -1.62 -3.97
C MET A 154 -12.29 -2.21 -3.89
N ARG A 155 -12.44 -3.55 -3.92
CA ARG A 155 -13.73 -4.22 -3.69
C ARG A 155 -14.27 -3.88 -2.30
N GLN A 156 -13.42 -4.04 -1.28
CA GLN A 156 -13.79 -3.74 0.10
C GLN A 156 -14.09 -2.25 0.30
N LEU A 157 -13.39 -1.35 -0.41
CA LEU A 157 -13.74 0.07 -0.42
C LEU A 157 -15.14 0.31 -0.98
N ALA A 158 -15.51 -0.36 -2.07
CA ALA A 158 -16.85 -0.24 -2.64
C ALA A 158 -17.93 -0.71 -1.66
N LEU A 159 -17.73 -1.87 -1.02
CA LEU A 159 -18.64 -2.41 -0.01
C LEU A 159 -18.81 -1.47 1.19
N ARG A 160 -17.69 -0.93 1.70
CA ARG A 160 -17.71 0.06 2.80
C ARG A 160 -18.49 1.31 2.41
N LEU A 161 -18.29 1.85 1.21
CA LEU A 161 -19.00 3.05 0.76
C LEU A 161 -20.49 2.79 0.53
N ALA A 162 -20.84 1.64 -0.04
CA ALA A 162 -22.24 1.23 -0.22
C ALA A 162 -22.95 1.08 1.13
N SER A 163 -22.27 0.50 2.13
CA SER A 163 -22.79 0.39 3.49
C SER A 163 -22.91 1.75 4.19
N LEU A 164 -21.96 2.66 3.99
CA LEU A 164 -22.00 4.01 4.56
C LEU A 164 -23.12 4.87 3.96
N PHE A 165 -23.34 4.77 2.66
CA PHE A 165 -24.24 5.65 1.90
C PHE A 165 -25.27 4.85 1.09
N PRO A 166 -26.14 4.05 1.73
CA PRO A 166 -27.01 3.08 1.04
C PRO A 166 -27.98 3.75 0.05
N VAL A 167 -28.43 4.98 0.35
CA VAL A 167 -29.30 5.74 -0.55
C VAL A 167 -28.57 6.12 -1.84
N LEU A 168 -27.30 6.57 -1.74
CA LEU A 168 -26.51 6.97 -2.92
C LEU A 168 -26.07 5.77 -3.75
N PHE A 169 -25.78 4.66 -3.10
CA PHE A 169 -25.34 3.42 -3.73
C PHE A 169 -26.49 2.43 -3.92
N SER A 170 -27.75 2.86 -3.98
CA SER A 170 -28.84 1.95 -4.34
C SER A 170 -28.70 1.49 -5.79
N ARG A 171 -29.26 0.33 -6.12
CA ARG A 171 -29.18 -0.24 -7.48
C ARG A 171 -29.81 0.68 -8.52
N GLU A 172 -30.90 1.35 -8.17
CA GLU A 172 -31.59 2.33 -9.04
C GLU A 172 -30.70 3.53 -9.38
N ASN A 173 -29.73 3.83 -8.51
CA ASN A 173 -28.77 4.91 -8.69
C ASN A 173 -27.50 4.49 -9.44
N CYS A 174 -27.34 3.22 -9.86
CA CYS A 174 -26.16 2.78 -10.62
C CYS A 174 -25.90 3.65 -11.85
N GLY A 175 -26.95 4.01 -12.61
CA GLY A 175 -26.83 4.85 -13.80
C GLY A 175 -26.39 6.30 -13.51
N ARG A 176 -26.39 6.73 -12.24
CA ARG A 176 -25.91 8.04 -11.80
C ARG A 176 -24.46 7.99 -11.28
N LEU A 177 -23.92 6.81 -11.04
CA LEU A 177 -22.54 6.65 -10.61
C LEU A 177 -21.61 7.03 -11.76
N GLN A 178 -20.67 7.93 -11.49
CA GLN A 178 -19.63 8.29 -12.44
C GLN A 178 -18.27 7.87 -11.89
N LEU A 179 -17.67 6.86 -12.52
CA LEU A 179 -16.33 6.42 -12.20
C LEU A 179 -15.34 6.91 -13.26
N VAL A 180 -14.47 7.84 -12.88
CA VAL A 180 -13.44 8.40 -13.76
C VAL A 180 -12.05 7.96 -13.28
N THR A 181 -11.22 7.52 -14.22
CA THR A 181 -9.87 6.98 -13.92
C THR A 181 -8.82 7.54 -14.87
N SER A 182 -7.55 7.44 -14.50
CA SER A 182 -6.43 7.67 -15.42
C SER A 182 -6.17 6.45 -16.29
N SER A 183 -5.48 6.61 -17.42
CA SER A 183 -5.08 5.53 -18.33
C SER A 183 -4.07 4.55 -17.76
N LYS A 184 -3.52 4.79 -16.55
CA LYS A 184 -2.60 3.84 -15.92
C LYS A 184 -3.34 2.53 -15.63
N HIS A 185 -2.81 1.41 -16.11
CA HIS A 185 -3.40 0.07 -15.97
C HIS A 185 -3.87 -0.23 -14.54
N ARG A 186 -3.01 0.00 -13.54
CA ARG A 186 -3.39 -0.17 -12.12
C ARG A 186 -4.57 0.68 -11.65
N CYS A 187 -4.80 1.85 -12.24
CA CYS A 187 -5.91 2.74 -11.93
C CYS A 187 -7.19 2.27 -12.63
N VAL A 188 -7.09 1.79 -13.87
CA VAL A 188 -8.19 1.15 -14.60
C VAL A 188 -8.63 -0.13 -13.87
N ASP A 189 -7.69 -1.00 -13.53
CA ASP A 189 -7.93 -2.24 -12.79
C ASP A 189 -8.53 -1.98 -11.40
N SER A 190 -8.12 -0.89 -10.74
CA SER A 190 -8.69 -0.48 -9.45
C SER A 190 -10.15 -0.05 -9.60
N GLY A 191 -10.46 0.70 -10.67
CA GLY A 191 -11.83 1.08 -10.99
C GLY A 191 -12.71 -0.13 -11.32
N ALA A 192 -12.19 -1.07 -12.12
CA ALA A 192 -12.86 -2.32 -12.41
C ALA A 192 -13.12 -3.15 -11.14
N ALA A 193 -12.13 -3.28 -10.26
CA ALA A 193 -12.28 -3.98 -8.98
C ALA A 193 -13.30 -3.28 -8.05
N PHE A 194 -13.36 -1.95 -8.05
CA PHE A 194 -14.39 -1.21 -7.32
C PHE A 194 -15.80 -1.55 -7.84
N LEU A 195 -16.00 -1.55 -9.16
CA LEU A 195 -17.28 -1.95 -9.76
C LEU A 195 -17.64 -3.41 -9.46
N GLN A 196 -16.66 -4.31 -9.44
CA GLN A 196 -16.88 -5.70 -9.01
C GLN A 196 -17.36 -5.79 -7.55
N GLY A 197 -16.85 -4.93 -6.66
CA GLY A 197 -17.34 -4.85 -5.29
C GLY A 197 -18.79 -4.36 -5.21
N LEU A 198 -19.17 -3.37 -6.03
CA LEU A 198 -20.58 -2.96 -6.13
C LEU A 198 -21.47 -4.06 -6.72
N TRP A 199 -20.99 -4.78 -7.73
CA TRP A 199 -21.70 -5.94 -8.27
C TRP A 199 -21.98 -6.98 -7.18
N GLN A 200 -20.98 -7.33 -6.36
CA GLN A 200 -21.14 -8.25 -5.24
C GLN A 200 -22.17 -7.76 -4.21
N HIS A 201 -22.24 -6.44 -4.00
CA HIS A 201 -23.23 -5.83 -3.13
C HIS A 201 -24.66 -5.98 -3.68
N TYR A 202 -24.87 -5.74 -4.98
CA TYR A 202 -26.19 -5.82 -5.62
C TYR A 202 -26.65 -7.23 -5.94
N HIS A 203 -25.70 -8.13 -6.22
CA HIS A 203 -25.94 -9.48 -6.72
C HIS A 203 -25.13 -10.52 -5.92
N PRO A 204 -25.39 -10.70 -4.62
CA PRO A 204 -24.63 -11.64 -3.80
C PRO A 204 -24.65 -13.06 -4.38
N GLY A 205 -23.47 -13.68 -4.51
CA GLY A 205 -23.32 -15.04 -5.01
C GLY A 205 -23.26 -15.17 -6.54
N LEU A 206 -23.44 -14.10 -7.31
CA LEU A 206 -23.25 -14.12 -8.76
C LEU A 206 -21.84 -13.66 -9.16
N PRO A 207 -21.20 -14.31 -10.14
CA PRO A 207 -19.94 -13.82 -10.68
C PRO A 207 -20.14 -12.47 -11.37
N PRO A 208 -19.18 -11.53 -11.26
CA PRO A 208 -19.26 -10.27 -11.97
C PRO A 208 -19.16 -10.49 -13.49
N PRO A 209 -19.88 -9.71 -14.31
CA PRO A 209 -19.71 -9.74 -15.76
C PRO A 209 -18.37 -9.12 -16.16
N ASP A 210 -18.12 -9.08 -17.47
CA ASP A 210 -17.01 -8.29 -18.01
C ASP A 210 -17.19 -6.80 -17.67
N VAL A 211 -16.07 -6.08 -17.54
CA VAL A 211 -16.07 -4.67 -17.10
C VAL A 211 -16.89 -3.78 -18.04
N ALA A 212 -16.93 -4.11 -19.34
CA ALA A 212 -17.70 -3.39 -20.35
C ALA A 212 -19.22 -3.50 -20.12
N ASP A 213 -19.67 -4.57 -19.46
CA ASP A 213 -21.08 -4.93 -19.27
C ASP A 213 -21.56 -4.68 -17.82
N MET A 214 -20.78 -3.96 -17.02
CA MET A 214 -21.15 -3.59 -15.65
C MET A 214 -22.39 -2.71 -15.63
N GLU A 215 -23.35 -3.01 -14.74
CA GLU A 215 -24.63 -2.28 -14.60
C GLU A 215 -24.45 -0.78 -14.27
N CYS A 216 -23.45 -0.46 -13.46
CA CYS A 216 -23.06 0.91 -13.10
C CYS A 216 -22.20 1.60 -14.20
N GLY A 217 -21.99 0.95 -15.35
CA GLY A 217 -21.14 1.42 -16.45
C GLY A 217 -19.64 1.19 -16.23
N PRO A 218 -18.85 1.06 -17.32
CA PRO A 218 -17.40 0.88 -17.21
C PRO A 218 -16.69 2.17 -16.73
N PRO A 219 -15.48 2.06 -16.14
CA PRO A 219 -14.69 3.23 -15.76
C PRO A 219 -14.35 4.09 -16.99
N ARG A 220 -14.59 5.40 -16.91
CA ARG A 220 -14.26 6.36 -17.99
C ARG A 220 -12.83 6.86 -17.83
N ILE A 221 -12.01 6.75 -18.86
CA ILE A 221 -10.63 7.25 -18.84
C ILE A 221 -10.61 8.76 -19.11
N ASN A 222 -10.00 9.53 -18.22
CA ASN A 222 -9.78 10.97 -18.40
C ASN A 222 -8.46 11.41 -17.74
N ASP A 223 -7.35 11.35 -18.49
CA ASP A 223 -6.05 11.78 -18.01
C ASP A 223 -5.93 13.30 -17.80
N LYS A 224 -6.70 14.11 -18.54
CA LYS A 224 -6.71 15.56 -18.32
C LYS A 224 -7.21 15.91 -16.93
N LEU A 225 -8.20 15.18 -16.41
CA LEU A 225 -8.70 15.35 -15.05
C LEU A 225 -7.79 14.64 -14.03
N MET A 226 -7.52 13.35 -14.24
CA MET A 226 -6.88 12.49 -13.23
C MET A 226 -5.35 12.61 -13.18
N ARG A 227 -4.74 13.17 -14.24
CA ARG A 227 -3.30 13.38 -14.40
C ARG A 227 -3.02 14.77 -14.99
N PHE A 228 -3.79 15.78 -14.57
CA PHE A 228 -3.66 17.15 -15.07
C PHE A 228 -2.22 17.69 -15.10
N PHE A 229 -1.36 17.25 -14.17
CA PHE A 229 0.05 17.61 -14.12
C PHE A 229 0.87 17.16 -15.34
N ASP A 230 0.54 16.01 -15.96
CA ASP A 230 1.19 15.52 -17.19
C ASP A 230 0.89 16.45 -18.40
N HIS A 231 -0.16 17.26 -18.31
CA HIS A 231 -0.57 18.19 -19.36
C HIS A 231 -0.23 19.65 -19.04
N CYS A 232 0.39 19.90 -17.88
CA CYS A 232 0.73 21.24 -17.46
C CYS A 232 2.10 21.66 -18.02
N GLU A 233 2.10 22.47 -19.07
CA GLU A 233 3.34 22.94 -19.74
C GLU A 233 4.36 23.53 -18.77
N LYS A 234 3.91 24.35 -17.81
CA LYS A 234 4.79 24.93 -16.79
C LYS A 234 5.45 23.86 -15.92
N PHE A 235 4.71 22.84 -15.48
CA PHE A 235 5.27 21.73 -14.72
C PHE A 235 6.26 20.92 -15.57
N LEU A 236 5.89 20.58 -16.81
CA LEU A 236 6.74 19.82 -17.71
C LEU A 236 8.07 20.52 -17.97
N THR A 237 8.03 21.84 -18.23
CA THR A 237 9.22 22.62 -18.60
C THR A 237 10.08 23.00 -17.40
N GLN A 238 9.46 23.42 -16.30
CA GLN A 238 10.19 23.98 -15.15
C GLN A 238 10.59 22.93 -14.12
N VAL A 239 9.93 21.77 -14.11
CA VAL A 239 10.18 20.69 -13.14
C VAL A 239 10.62 19.41 -13.83
N GLU A 240 9.75 18.79 -14.64
CA GLU A 240 10.00 17.42 -15.10
C GLU A 240 11.23 17.33 -16.02
N ARG A 241 11.36 18.28 -16.95
CA ARG A 241 12.49 18.36 -17.89
C ARG A 241 13.65 19.19 -17.39
N ASN A 242 13.53 19.81 -16.22
CA ASN A 242 14.56 20.69 -15.66
C ASN A 242 15.38 19.95 -14.60
N ALA A 243 16.61 19.58 -14.94
CA ALA A 243 17.52 18.90 -14.02
C ALA A 243 17.82 19.72 -12.76
N THR A 244 17.79 21.07 -12.86
CA THR A 244 18.06 21.94 -11.70
C THR A 244 16.89 22.03 -10.73
N ALA A 245 15.67 21.72 -11.18
CA ALA A 245 14.49 21.71 -10.32
C ALA A 245 14.56 20.64 -9.24
N LEU A 246 15.43 19.64 -9.42
CA LEU A 246 15.63 18.53 -8.49
C LEU A 246 16.82 18.73 -7.56
N TYR A 247 17.36 19.95 -7.49
CA TYR A 247 18.52 20.28 -6.65
C TYR A 247 18.37 19.77 -5.21
N HIS A 248 17.22 19.99 -4.57
CA HIS A 248 16.99 19.55 -3.19
C HIS A 248 16.93 18.02 -3.05
N VAL A 249 16.48 17.32 -4.09
CA VAL A 249 16.46 15.85 -4.12
C VAL A 249 17.89 15.33 -4.19
N GLU A 250 18.70 15.88 -5.09
CA GLU A 250 20.09 15.47 -5.26
C GLU A 250 20.94 15.85 -4.04
N ALA A 251 20.78 17.07 -3.50
CA ALA A 251 21.45 17.51 -2.28
C ALA A 251 21.10 16.63 -1.08
N PHE A 252 19.89 16.05 -1.05
CA PHE A 252 19.50 15.08 -0.03
C PHE A 252 20.15 13.71 -0.27
N LYS A 253 20.15 13.21 -1.53
CA LYS A 253 20.80 11.93 -1.89
C LYS A 253 22.29 11.92 -1.61
N THR A 254 22.96 13.07 -1.77
CA THR A 254 24.40 13.21 -1.54
C THR A 254 24.73 13.78 -0.16
N GLY A 255 23.72 14.13 0.64
CA GLY A 255 23.88 14.74 1.96
C GLY A 255 24.48 13.80 3.00
N PRO A 256 25.04 14.34 4.10
CA PRO A 256 25.73 13.56 5.12
C PRO A 256 24.85 12.49 5.78
N GLU A 257 23.55 12.76 5.92
CA GLU A 257 22.59 11.82 6.50
C GLU A 257 22.41 10.58 5.61
N MET A 258 22.26 10.75 4.29
CA MET A 258 22.19 9.62 3.37
C MET A 258 23.52 8.87 3.30
N GLN A 259 24.65 9.57 3.39
CA GLN A 259 25.97 8.93 3.47
C GLN A 259 26.13 8.08 4.73
N ASN A 260 25.57 8.49 5.85
CA ASN A 260 25.57 7.69 7.08
C ASN A 260 24.73 6.42 6.92
N ILE A 261 23.55 6.51 6.29
CA ILE A 261 22.72 5.33 5.99
C ILE A 261 23.45 4.39 5.04
N LEU A 262 24.08 4.91 3.98
CA LEU A 262 24.87 4.11 3.04
C LEU A 262 25.97 3.31 3.75
N LYS A 263 26.73 3.95 4.64
CA LYS A 263 27.79 3.30 5.43
C LYS A 263 27.23 2.22 6.35
N LYS A 264 26.13 2.52 7.04
CA LYS A 264 25.46 1.60 7.95
C LYS A 264 24.94 0.36 7.22
N VAL A 265 24.17 0.57 6.15
CA VAL A 265 23.60 -0.51 5.34
C VAL A 265 24.70 -1.34 4.68
N ALA A 266 25.77 -0.70 4.17
CA ALA A 266 26.94 -1.43 3.66
C ALA A 266 27.58 -2.35 4.72
N GLY A 267 27.71 -1.89 5.96
CA GLY A 267 28.20 -2.69 7.07
C GLY A 267 27.30 -3.88 7.41
N ILE A 268 25.99 -3.66 7.47
CA ILE A 268 24.98 -4.71 7.74
C ILE A 268 24.98 -5.77 6.64
N LEU A 269 24.99 -5.33 5.37
CA LEU A 269 24.97 -6.23 4.20
C LEU A 269 26.33 -6.86 3.90
N GLN A 270 27.41 -6.31 4.48
CA GLN A 270 28.80 -6.68 4.24
C GLN A 270 29.19 -6.52 2.76
N VAL A 271 28.85 -5.37 2.18
CA VAL A 271 29.20 -4.99 0.80
C VAL A 271 29.97 -3.67 0.79
N PRO A 272 30.84 -3.41 -0.20
CA PRO A 272 31.53 -2.13 -0.30
C PRO A 272 30.54 -0.95 -0.40
N VAL A 273 30.75 0.11 0.38
CA VAL A 273 29.91 1.32 0.37
C VAL A 273 29.79 1.91 -1.03
N ASN A 274 30.88 1.88 -1.81
CA ASN A 274 30.94 2.41 -3.17
C ASN A 274 30.04 1.66 -4.18
N ASN A 275 29.55 0.46 -3.82
CA ASN A 275 28.61 -0.29 -4.64
C ASN A 275 27.15 0.09 -4.37
N LEU A 276 26.90 0.90 -3.33
CA LEU A 276 25.57 1.37 -2.96
C LEU A 276 25.38 2.83 -3.37
N ASN A 277 24.12 3.22 -3.55
CA ASN A 277 23.70 4.60 -3.75
C ASN A 277 22.29 4.81 -3.16
N ALA A 278 21.86 6.06 -3.02
CA ALA A 278 20.58 6.42 -2.40
C ALA A 278 19.38 5.71 -3.07
N ASP A 279 19.46 5.51 -4.38
CA ASP A 279 18.44 4.86 -5.19
C ASP A 279 18.31 3.35 -4.89
N LEU A 280 19.42 2.67 -4.61
CA LEU A 280 19.45 1.27 -4.17
C LEU A 280 18.95 1.15 -2.74
N ILE A 281 19.40 2.04 -1.84
CA ILE A 281 18.94 2.10 -0.45
C ILE A 281 17.43 2.26 -0.37
N GLN A 282 16.87 3.16 -1.18
CA GLN A 282 15.43 3.36 -1.26
C GLN A 282 14.69 2.07 -1.68
N VAL A 283 15.22 1.34 -2.66
CA VAL A 283 14.61 0.08 -3.12
C VAL A 283 14.71 -1.00 -2.06
N ALA A 284 15.85 -1.12 -1.37
CA ALA A 284 15.99 -2.03 -0.23
C ALA A 284 14.92 -1.72 0.84
N PHE A 285 14.74 -0.45 1.19
CA PHE A 285 13.75 -0.02 2.18
C PHE A 285 12.31 -0.37 1.75
N PHE A 286 11.92 -0.10 0.50
CA PHE A 286 10.57 -0.46 0.03
C PHE A 286 10.36 -1.93 -0.22
N THR A 287 11.41 -2.72 -0.40
CA THR A 287 11.24 -4.17 -0.56
C THR A 287 10.58 -4.76 0.68
N CYS A 288 10.92 -4.28 1.88
CA CYS A 288 10.19 -4.61 3.11
C CYS A 288 8.69 -4.32 2.99
N SER A 289 8.31 -3.13 2.52
CA SER A 289 6.91 -2.73 2.33
C SER A 289 6.20 -3.56 1.27
N PHE A 290 6.85 -3.88 0.15
CA PHE A 290 6.28 -4.69 -0.91
C PHE A 290 6.03 -6.12 -0.45
N ASP A 291 7.01 -6.73 0.22
CA ASP A 291 6.89 -8.09 0.74
C ASP A 291 5.78 -8.17 1.80
N LEU A 292 5.69 -7.16 2.67
CA LEU A 292 4.63 -7.06 3.67
C LEU A 292 3.23 -6.89 3.04
N ALA A 293 3.11 -6.04 2.03
CA ALA A 293 1.82 -5.72 1.39
C ALA A 293 1.34 -6.79 0.41
N ILE A 294 2.26 -7.45 -0.29
CA ILE A 294 1.94 -8.38 -1.39
C ILE A 294 1.99 -9.83 -0.92
N LYS A 295 2.91 -10.16 -0.01
CA LYS A 295 3.14 -11.53 0.45
C LYS A 295 2.72 -11.76 1.88
N GLY A 296 2.39 -10.71 2.63
CA GLY A 296 2.01 -10.83 4.04
C GLY A 296 3.17 -11.18 4.96
N VAL A 297 4.42 -10.98 4.53
CA VAL A 297 5.61 -11.41 5.30
C VAL A 297 6.51 -10.24 5.69
N LYS A 298 7.09 -10.31 6.90
CA LYS A 298 8.13 -9.37 7.33
C LYS A 298 9.44 -9.89 6.76
N SER A 299 9.81 -9.38 5.59
CA SER A 299 11.07 -9.78 4.95
C SER A 299 12.29 -9.38 5.78
N PRO A 300 13.44 -10.06 5.64
CA PRO A 300 14.69 -9.64 6.27
C PRO A 300 15.16 -8.25 5.81
N TRP A 301 14.64 -7.73 4.68
CA TRP A 301 14.89 -6.34 4.27
C TRP A 301 14.37 -5.33 5.30
N CYS A 302 13.39 -5.70 6.13
CA CYS A 302 12.89 -4.87 7.21
C CYS A 302 13.92 -4.71 8.34
N ASP A 303 14.83 -5.67 8.52
CA ASP A 303 15.83 -5.66 9.60
C ASP A 303 17.13 -4.94 9.20
N VAL A 304 17.21 -4.48 7.93
CA VAL A 304 18.32 -3.66 7.43
C VAL A 304 18.23 -2.21 7.94
N PHE A 305 17.04 -1.75 8.29
CA PHE A 305 16.75 -0.36 8.63
C PHE A 305 16.15 -0.26 10.02
N ASP A 306 16.55 0.76 10.77
CA ASP A 306 15.85 1.14 12.00
C ASP A 306 14.83 2.27 11.76
N ILE A 307 14.19 2.69 12.85
CA ILE A 307 13.16 3.74 12.82
C ILE A 307 13.74 5.08 12.37
N ASP A 308 14.99 5.40 12.69
CA ASP A 308 15.59 6.68 12.33
C ASP A 308 15.98 6.71 10.84
N ASP A 309 16.50 5.60 10.32
CA ASP A 309 16.69 5.43 8.87
C ASP A 309 15.35 5.55 8.12
N ALA A 310 14.27 5.00 8.70
CA ALA A 310 12.94 5.00 8.11
C ALA A 310 12.30 6.39 8.10
N LYS A 311 12.41 7.17 9.19
CA LYS A 311 12.01 8.58 9.23
C LYS A 311 12.71 9.37 8.13
N PHE A 312 14.02 9.19 7.99
CA PHE A 312 14.80 9.86 6.95
C PHE A 312 14.37 9.42 5.54
N SER A 313 14.16 8.13 5.31
CA SER A 313 13.67 7.58 4.04
C SER A 313 12.26 8.07 3.68
N THR A 314 11.41 8.31 4.68
CA THR A 314 10.08 8.93 4.49
C THR A 314 10.19 10.39 4.05
N ASN A 315 11.13 11.13 4.65
CA ASN A 315 11.39 12.52 4.26
C ASN A 315 11.97 12.60 2.83
N PHE A 316 12.82 11.65 2.45
CA PHE A 316 13.32 11.49 1.07
C PHE A 316 12.20 11.22 0.05
N LEU A 317 11.18 10.46 0.43
CA LEU A 317 10.02 10.23 -0.42
C LEU A 317 9.20 11.49 -0.62
N SER A 318 9.01 12.24 0.47
CA SER A 318 8.34 13.53 0.40
C SER A 318 9.08 14.46 -0.56
N SER A 319 10.41 14.32 -0.69
CA SER A 319 11.24 15.05 -1.64
C SER A 319 11.20 14.63 -3.11
N HIS A 320 10.47 13.57 -3.49
CA HIS A 320 10.41 13.15 -4.89
C HIS A 320 9.77 14.22 -5.80
N PRO A 321 10.27 14.43 -7.03
CA PRO A 321 9.88 15.51 -7.93
C PRO A 321 8.36 15.75 -8.02
N SER A 322 7.60 14.69 -8.28
CA SER A 322 6.15 14.76 -8.44
C SER A 322 5.41 15.08 -7.13
N VAL A 323 5.96 14.69 -5.98
CA VAL A 323 5.40 14.98 -4.64
C VAL A 323 5.82 16.36 -4.19
N TRP A 324 7.09 16.73 -4.38
CA TRP A 324 7.66 18.03 -4.02
C TRP A 324 7.03 19.17 -4.81
N SER A 325 6.89 18.99 -6.12
CA SER A 325 6.38 20.04 -7.00
C SER A 325 4.87 20.21 -6.96
N CYS A 326 4.13 19.20 -6.48
CA CYS A 326 2.66 19.26 -6.35
C CYS A 326 2.13 19.49 -4.93
N ARG A 327 3.00 19.55 -3.91
CA ARG A 327 2.60 19.79 -2.52
C ARG A 327 2.74 21.27 -2.19
N ASP A 328 1.76 21.81 -1.46
CA ASP A 328 1.83 23.18 -0.94
C ASP A 328 3.07 23.35 -0.03
N PRO A 329 3.97 24.30 -0.32
CA PRO A 329 5.13 24.62 0.52
C PRO A 329 4.74 25.01 1.95
N SER A 330 3.49 25.39 2.21
CA SER A 330 3.00 25.71 3.55
C SER A 330 2.47 24.50 4.34
N SER A 331 2.35 23.33 3.73
CA SER A 331 1.89 22.12 4.44
C SER A 331 2.93 21.64 5.45
N THR A 332 2.50 21.25 6.66
CA THR A 332 3.33 20.93 7.85
C THR A 332 4.47 19.90 7.65
N ALA A 333 4.45 19.10 6.57
CA ALA A 333 5.58 18.24 6.21
C ALA A 333 6.78 19.02 5.63
N PHE A 334 6.56 20.20 5.04
CA PHE A 334 7.59 21.14 4.60
C PHE A 334 8.40 21.67 5.80
N SER A 335 7.70 21.98 6.90
CA SER A 335 8.29 22.53 8.12
C SER A 335 9.25 21.55 8.78
N HIS A 336 8.90 20.25 8.86
CA HIS A 336 9.73 19.27 9.57
C HIS A 336 11.07 18.98 8.89
N GLY A 337 11.12 18.94 7.55
CA GLY A 337 12.36 18.69 6.80
C GLY A 337 13.34 19.88 6.77
N LEU A 338 12.82 21.11 6.86
CA LEU A 338 13.62 22.33 6.93
C LEU A 338 14.06 22.67 8.37
N LEU A 339 13.23 22.39 9.37
CA LEU A 339 13.55 22.66 10.78
C LEU A 339 14.71 21.81 11.32
N GLN A 340 14.98 20.62 10.75
CA GLN A 340 16.14 19.81 11.15
C GLN A 340 17.48 20.31 10.59
N ARG A 341 17.48 21.19 9.57
CA ARG A 341 18.72 21.74 8.99
C ARG A 341 19.30 22.91 9.77
N GLN A 342 18.62 23.40 10.80
CA GLN A 342 19.13 24.46 11.67
C GLN A 342 19.27 23.90 13.08
N GLY A 343 20.39 23.23 13.35
CA GLY A 343 20.71 22.78 14.71
C GLY A 343 20.80 23.96 15.66
N ALA A 344 19.76 24.16 16.48
CA ALA A 344 19.80 24.93 17.71
C ALA A 344 18.73 24.42 18.69
N PRO A 345 19.10 23.96 19.89
CA PRO A 345 18.15 23.74 20.97
C PRO A 345 17.73 25.11 21.52
N ASN A 346 16.44 25.27 21.77
CA ASN A 346 15.79 26.47 22.33
C ASN A 346 15.72 27.72 21.43
N SER A 347 14.47 28.14 21.19
CA SER A 347 14.03 29.51 20.88
C SER A 347 14.98 30.40 20.08
N LEU A 348 14.74 30.54 18.79
CA LEU A 348 15.16 31.73 18.04
C LEU A 348 14.04 32.16 17.11
N GLN A 349 13.46 33.32 17.45
CA GLN A 349 12.65 34.13 16.55
C GLN A 349 13.43 34.34 15.24
N LEU A 350 12.75 34.10 14.12
CA LEU A 350 13.17 34.51 12.80
C LEU A 350 13.37 36.05 12.79
N GLN A 351 14.59 36.51 13.00
CA GLN A 351 15.02 37.85 12.60
C GLN A 351 15.98 37.70 11.43
N GLY A 352 15.61 38.29 10.28
CA GLY A 352 16.59 38.64 9.25
C GLY A 352 16.48 37.96 7.89
N ALA A 353 15.41 37.24 7.56
CA ALA A 353 15.12 36.88 6.17
C ALA A 353 13.72 37.37 5.81
N ASN A 354 13.65 38.26 4.82
CA ASN A 354 12.41 38.85 4.33
C ASN A 354 11.47 37.72 3.90
N ALA A 355 10.37 37.51 4.62
CA ALA A 355 9.40 36.42 4.43
C ALA A 355 8.55 36.53 3.14
N SER A 356 9.01 37.35 2.18
CA SER A 356 8.32 37.72 0.95
C SER A 356 8.82 36.98 -0.30
N GLU A 357 9.91 36.20 -0.24
CA GLU A 357 10.53 35.59 -1.43
C GLU A 357 10.39 34.06 -1.57
N VAL A 358 9.68 33.37 -0.68
CA VAL A 358 9.33 31.95 -0.90
C VAL A 358 7.96 31.87 -1.57
N PRO A 359 7.84 31.40 -2.83
CA PRO A 359 6.55 31.30 -3.49
C PRO A 359 5.63 30.37 -2.69
N LYS A 360 4.53 30.90 -2.16
CA LYS A 360 3.52 30.19 -1.34
C LYS A 360 2.64 29.22 -2.15
N TRP A 361 3.10 28.75 -3.31
CA TRP A 361 2.30 27.94 -4.23
C TRP A 361 3.08 26.72 -4.68
N SER A 362 2.44 25.54 -4.65
CA SER A 362 2.99 24.37 -5.33
C SER A 362 2.96 24.59 -6.84
N HIS A 363 3.93 24.06 -7.57
CA HIS A 363 3.98 24.21 -9.02
C HIS A 363 2.78 23.54 -9.70
N CYS A 364 2.15 22.55 -9.08
CA CYS A 364 0.90 21.95 -9.55
C CYS A 364 -0.34 22.75 -9.19
N THR A 365 -0.34 23.55 -8.11
CA THR A 365 -1.42 24.51 -7.83
C THR A 365 -1.44 25.61 -8.90
N LEU A 366 -0.26 25.99 -9.42
CA LEU A 366 -0.12 26.93 -10.54
C LEU A 366 -0.58 26.36 -11.90
N CYS A 367 -0.80 25.03 -11.99
CA CYS A 367 -1.36 24.38 -13.16
C CYS A 367 -2.89 24.48 -13.23
N LEU A 368 -3.54 24.79 -12.10
CA LEU A 368 -4.96 25.11 -12.09
C LEU A 368 -5.10 26.56 -12.55
N LYS A 369 -5.38 26.77 -13.85
CA LYS A 369 -5.82 28.10 -14.31
C LYS A 369 -7.02 28.54 -13.44
N PRO A 370 -7.21 29.85 -13.18
CA PRO A 370 -8.37 30.37 -12.44
C PRO A 370 -9.75 29.98 -13.01
N ASN A 371 -9.80 29.34 -14.19
CA ASN A 371 -11.02 28.88 -14.86
C ASN A 371 -11.31 27.36 -14.72
N ILE A 372 -10.75 26.66 -13.73
CA ILE A 372 -11.18 25.26 -13.44
C ILE A 372 -12.52 25.19 -12.68
N CYS A 373 -13.08 26.32 -12.25
CA CYS A 373 -14.47 26.41 -11.78
C CYS A 373 -15.53 26.05 -12.86
N ALA A 374 -15.12 25.65 -14.07
CA ALA A 374 -16.02 25.32 -15.18
C ALA A 374 -15.64 24.02 -15.93
N LEU A 375 -15.06 23.03 -15.25
CA LEU A 375 -15.17 21.65 -15.74
C LEU A 375 -16.50 21.10 -15.22
N PRO A 376 -17.52 20.87 -16.07
CA PRO A 376 -18.71 20.16 -15.63
C PRO A 376 -18.26 18.75 -15.22
N LEU A 377 -18.41 18.45 -13.92
CA LEU A 377 -18.43 17.09 -13.41
C LEU A 377 -19.63 16.36 -14.01
#